data_AF-A0A183GX32-F1
#
_entry.id   AF-A0A183GX32-F1
#
_cell.length_a   1.000
_cell.length_b   1.000
_cell.length_c   1.000
_cell.angle_alpha   90.00
_cell.angle_beta   90.00
_cell.angle_gamma   90.00
#
_symmetry.space_group_name_H-M   'P 1'
#
loop_
_entity.id
_entity.type
_entity.pdbx_description
1 polymer ?
#
loop_
_entity_poly.entity_id
_entity_poly.type
_entity_poly.pdbx_seq_one_letter_code
_entity_poly.pdbx_strand_id
1 'polypeptide(L)'
;TIFSSELDPHVKTFGNRLPARTIRYRPPKVDSGDWLKLEMKQMSLWETEPCVSVCIKWSDFNGIMEQMRKSCKELLDDNDTLNMLRESNFDLLYAETFDCCAPGIAQVSPVRDDRKCSCLFVSRY
;
A
#
# COMPACT_ATOMS: atom_id res chain seq x y z
N THR A 1 2.50 -0.21 16.55
CA THR A 1 2.41 -1.28 15.52
C THR A 1 2.53 -0.65 14.15
N ILE A 2 3.09 -1.34 13.16
CA ILE A 2 3.17 -0.89 11.77
C ILE A 2 2.42 -1.91 10.91
N PHE A 3 1.50 -1.43 10.07
CA PHE A 3 0.84 -2.25 9.07
C PHE A 3 1.48 -1.97 7.71
N SER A 4 1.82 -3.04 6.97
CA SER A 4 2.39 -2.94 5.63
C SER A 4 1.71 -3.97 4.74
N SER A 5 1.01 -3.49 3.70
CA SER A 5 0.54 -4.36 2.62
C SER A 5 1.71 -4.68 1.69
N GLU A 6 1.79 -5.93 1.22
CA GLU A 6 2.82 -6.39 0.28
C GLU A 6 2.20 -6.69 -1.07
N LEU A 7 2.53 -5.86 -2.07
CA LEU A 7 2.17 -6.06 -3.48
C LEU A 7 3.33 -6.63 -4.30
N ASP A 8 4.57 -6.18 -4.03
CA ASP A 8 5.76 -6.66 -4.71
C ASP A 8 6.30 -7.93 -4.04
N PRO A 9 6.32 -9.09 -4.73
CA PRO A 9 6.80 -10.35 -4.14
C PRO A 9 8.31 -10.36 -3.87
N HIS A 10 9.08 -9.47 -4.49
CA HIS A 10 10.53 -9.43 -4.36
C HIS A 10 11.01 -8.46 -3.26
N VAL A 11 10.13 -7.62 -2.73
CA VAL A 11 10.51 -6.67 -1.67
C VAL A 11 10.82 -7.44 -0.39
N LYS A 12 12.11 -7.41 -0.01
CA LYS A 12 12.55 -7.82 1.32
C LYS A 12 12.51 -6.60 2.23
N THR A 13 11.51 -6.59 3.08
CA THR A 13 11.37 -5.59 4.13
C THR A 13 12.28 -5.94 5.30
N PHE A 14 13.23 -5.07 5.62
CA PHE A 14 14.10 -5.25 6.79
C PHE A 14 13.32 -4.95 8.08
N GLY A 15 13.68 -5.66 9.16
CA GLY A 15 13.07 -5.45 10.48
C GLY A 15 13.31 -4.03 10.99
N ASN A 16 12.44 -3.56 11.88
CA ASN A 16 12.64 -2.26 12.51
C ASN A 16 13.70 -2.35 13.61
N ARG A 17 14.57 -1.33 13.67
CA ARG A 17 15.56 -1.19 14.77
C ARG A 17 14.88 -0.94 16.12
N LEU A 18 13.67 -0.38 16.09
CA LEU A 18 12.83 -0.13 17.25
C LEU A 18 11.86 -1.32 17.47
N PRO A 19 11.37 -1.56 18.70
CA PRO A 19 10.52 -2.71 19.05
C PRO A 19 9.08 -2.63 18.49
N ALA A 20 8.88 -2.00 17.33
CA ALA A 20 7.58 -1.88 16.71
C ALA A 20 7.14 -3.22 16.11
N ARG A 21 6.05 -3.80 16.66
CA ARG A 21 5.36 -4.94 16.03
C ARG A 21 4.95 -4.57 14.60
N THR A 22 5.36 -5.39 13.63
CA THR A 22 5.01 -5.20 12.20
C THR A 22 4.01 -6.27 11.78
N ILE A 23 2.86 -5.84 11.26
CA ILE A 23 1.85 -6.68 10.63
C ILE A 23 2.06 -6.59 9.12
N ARG A 24 2.37 -7.73 8.50
CA ARG A 24 2.57 -7.83 7.05
C ARG A 24 1.34 -8.48 6.45
N TYR A 25 0.68 -7.79 5.54
CA TYR A 25 -0.51 -8.30 4.88
C TYR A 25 -0.23 -8.58 3.41
N ARG A 26 -0.29 -9.86 3.06
CA ARG A 26 -0.26 -10.31 1.67
C ARG A 26 -1.67 -10.81 1.31
N PRO A 27 -2.36 -10.18 0.36
CA PRO A 27 -3.70 -10.60 -0.02
C PRO A 27 -3.63 -12.02 -0.64
N PRO A 28 -4.32 -13.01 -0.06
CA PRO A 28 -4.15 -14.41 -0.48
C PRO A 28 -4.58 -14.73 -1.91
N LYS A 29 -5.55 -14.00 -2.47
CA LYS A 29 -6.10 -14.28 -3.82
C LYS A 29 -5.74 -13.20 -4.85
N VAL A 30 -4.85 -12.29 -4.49
CA VAL A 30 -4.21 -11.38 -5.44
C VAL A 30 -2.92 -12.04 -5.95
N ASP A 31 -2.86 -12.27 -7.27
CA ASP A 31 -1.66 -12.80 -7.90
C ASP A 31 -0.53 -11.76 -7.81
N SER A 32 0.49 -12.05 -7.01
CA SER A 32 1.70 -11.23 -6.92
C SER A 32 2.46 -11.11 -8.25
N GLY A 33 2.22 -12.02 -9.19
CA GLY A 33 2.73 -11.96 -10.55
C GLY A 33 2.10 -10.83 -11.38
N ASP A 34 0.90 -10.36 -11.05
CA ASP A 34 0.27 -9.22 -11.74
C ASP A 34 1.11 -7.95 -11.59
N TRP A 35 1.73 -7.76 -10.42
CA TRP A 35 2.65 -6.64 -10.18
C TRP A 35 3.86 -6.65 -11.12
N LEU A 36 4.37 -7.82 -11.46
CA LEU A 36 5.52 -7.99 -12.36
C LEU A 36 5.16 -7.84 -13.84
N LYS A 37 3.87 -7.88 -14.18
CA LYS A 37 3.38 -7.68 -15.56
C LYS A 37 3.31 -6.21 -15.95
N LEU A 38 3.42 -5.28 -14.98
CA LEU A 38 3.43 -3.84 -15.25
C LEU A 38 4.64 -3.48 -16.12
N GLU A 39 4.42 -2.71 -17.17
CA GLU A 39 5.46 -2.33 -18.12
C GLU A 39 6.56 -1.51 -17.43
N MET A 40 6.18 -0.64 -16.49
CA MET A 40 7.12 0.11 -15.65
C MET A 40 8.09 -0.76 -14.84
N LYS A 41 7.78 -2.05 -14.64
CA LYS A 41 8.65 -3.00 -13.92
C LYS A 41 9.58 -3.76 -14.86
N GLN A 42 9.34 -3.71 -16.17
CA GLN A 42 10.11 -4.43 -17.19
C GLN A 42 11.23 -3.56 -17.78
N MET A 43 11.07 -2.23 -17.79
CA MET A 43 12.07 -1.32 -18.35
C MET A 43 13.12 -0.92 -17.31
N SER A 44 14.38 -0.75 -17.77
CA SER A 44 15.44 -0.13 -16.98
C SER A 44 15.16 1.37 -16.85
N LEU A 45 15.19 1.88 -15.61
CA LEU A 45 15.00 3.31 -15.33
C LEU A 45 15.99 4.19 -16.12
N TRP A 46 17.20 3.67 -16.37
CA TRP A 46 18.28 4.39 -17.04
C TRP A 46 18.18 4.38 -18.57
N GLU A 47 17.38 3.46 -19.12
CA GLU A 47 17.15 3.31 -20.56
C GLU A 47 15.81 3.91 -21.00
N THR A 48 15.03 4.41 -20.05
CA THR A 48 13.70 4.98 -20.32
C THR A 48 13.84 6.38 -20.90
N GLU A 49 13.16 6.64 -22.02
CA GLU A 49 13.15 7.97 -22.63
C GLU A 49 12.54 9.02 -21.70
N PRO A 50 13.02 10.27 -21.72
CA PRO A 50 12.40 11.36 -20.97
C PRO A 50 10.94 11.53 -21.36
N CYS A 51 10.05 11.32 -20.40
CA CYS A 51 8.62 11.59 -20.53
C CYS A 51 8.31 13.06 -20.21
N VAL A 52 7.33 13.63 -20.91
CA VAL A 52 6.76 14.94 -20.58
C VAL A 52 5.37 14.72 -19.98
N SER A 53 5.13 15.27 -18.78
CA SER A 53 3.89 15.09 -18.01
C SER A 53 3.77 13.71 -17.33
N VAL A 54 2.74 12.92 -17.64
CA VAL A 54 2.45 11.66 -16.94
C VAL A 54 3.30 10.52 -17.53
N CYS A 55 4.28 10.07 -16.74
CA CYS A 55 5.23 9.02 -17.11
C CYS A 55 4.70 7.59 -16.86
N ILE A 56 3.46 7.46 -16.39
CA ILE A 56 2.80 6.19 -16.14
C ILE A 56 1.85 5.93 -17.30
N LYS A 57 2.01 4.79 -17.97
CA LYS A 57 1.06 4.36 -19.01
C LYS A 57 -0.29 4.07 -18.38
N TRP A 58 -1.37 4.41 -19.10
CA TRP A 58 -2.73 4.12 -18.63
C TRP A 58 -3.00 2.64 -18.39
N SER A 59 -2.36 1.74 -19.15
CA SER A 59 -2.43 0.29 -18.92
C SER A 59 -1.89 -0.11 -17.55
N ASP A 60 -0.72 0.42 -17.19
CA ASP A 60 -0.09 0.17 -15.90
C ASP A 60 -0.88 0.82 -14.77
N PHE A 61 -1.36 2.05 -14.98
CA PHE A 61 -2.21 2.74 -14.01
C PHE A 61 -3.47 1.92 -13.71
N ASN A 62 -4.16 1.42 -14.73
CA ASN A 62 -5.33 0.56 -14.57
C ASN A 62 -4.99 -0.75 -13.85
N GLY A 63 -3.83 -1.34 -14.17
CA GLY A 63 -3.34 -2.54 -13.50
C GLY A 63 -3.11 -2.33 -12.00
N ILE A 64 -2.43 -1.25 -11.64
CA ILE A 64 -2.17 -0.85 -10.24
C ILE A 64 -3.50 -0.63 -9.51
N MET A 65 -4.42 0.14 -10.09
CA MET A 65 -5.70 0.44 -9.47
C MET A 65 -6.56 -0.82 -9.27
N GLU A 66 -6.57 -1.73 -10.24
CA GLU A 66 -7.31 -2.99 -10.11
C GLU A 66 -6.68 -3.93 -9.07
N GLN A 67 -5.35 -4.00 -9.01
CA GLN A 67 -4.65 -4.79 -7.99
C GLN A 67 -4.89 -4.22 -6.58
N MET A 68 -4.86 -2.89 -6.43
CA MET A 68 -5.16 -2.19 -5.19
C MET A 68 -6.61 -2.45 -4.76
N ARG A 69 -7.57 -2.38 -5.69
CA ARG A 69 -8.98 -2.65 -5.44
C ARG A 69 -9.21 -4.09 -4.96
N LYS A 70 -8.60 -5.09 -5.61
CA LYS A 70 -8.69 -6.50 -5.20
C LYS A 70 -8.08 -6.71 -3.81
N SER A 71 -6.89 -6.16 -3.57
CA SER A 71 -6.19 -6.25 -2.29
C SER A 71 -7.03 -5.64 -1.16
N CYS A 72 -7.65 -4.49 -1.42
CA CYS A 72 -8.51 -3.84 -0.45
C CYS A 72 -9.76 -4.66 -0.14
N LYS A 73 -10.40 -5.22 -1.17
CA LYS A 73 -11.57 -6.09 -0.98
C LYS A 73 -11.22 -7.28 -0.09
N GLU A 74 -10.09 -7.93 -0.33
CA GLU A 74 -9.66 -9.06 0.50
C GLU A 74 -9.34 -8.68 1.94
N LEU A 75 -8.73 -7.50 2.15
CA LEU A 75 -8.47 -7.02 3.50
C LEU A 75 -9.77 -6.74 4.26
N LEU A 76 -10.77 -6.17 3.58
CA LEU A 76 -12.08 -5.88 4.16
C LEU A 76 -12.88 -7.15 4.45
N ASP A 77 -12.65 -8.23 3.69
CA ASP A 77 -13.25 -9.55 3.92
C ASP A 77 -12.50 -10.36 5.00
N ASP A 78 -11.28 -9.96 5.39
CA ASP A 78 -10.44 -10.60 6.40
C ASP A 78 -10.70 -10.04 7.81
N ASN A 79 -11.72 -10.60 8.47
CA ASN A 79 -12.11 -10.20 9.83
C ASN A 79 -11.00 -10.38 10.86
N ASP A 80 -10.13 -11.39 10.72
CA ASP A 80 -9.07 -11.65 11.69
C ASP A 80 -8.01 -10.55 11.62
N THR A 81 -7.59 -10.18 10.40
CA THR A 81 -6.67 -9.06 10.19
C THR A 81 -7.30 -7.74 10.64
N LEU A 82 -8.58 -7.48 10.31
CA LEU A 82 -9.26 -6.27 10.76
C LEU A 82 -9.38 -6.17 12.29
N ASN A 83 -9.67 -7.27 12.98
CA ASN A 83 -9.72 -7.29 14.44
C ASN A 83 -8.34 -7.02 15.04
N MET A 84 -7.28 -7.64 14.50
CA MET A 84 -5.91 -7.35 14.92
C MET A 84 -5.52 -5.88 14.70
N LEU A 85 -5.98 -5.27 13.60
CA LEU A 85 -5.78 -3.84 13.33
C LEU A 85 -6.56 -2.95 14.30
N ARG A 86 -7.77 -3.34 14.69
CA ARG A 86 -8.57 -2.62 15.70
C ARG A 86 -7.92 -2.65 17.08
N GLU A 87 -7.46 -3.82 17.51
CA GLU A 87 -6.77 -4.00 18.79
C GLU A 87 -5.41 -3.29 18.85
N SER A 88 -4.81 -3.00 17.70
CA SER A 88 -3.50 -2.34 17.62
C SER A 88 -3.52 -0.85 17.99
N ASN A 89 -4.70 -0.21 18.07
CA ASN A 89 -4.89 1.18 18.50
C ASN A 89 -3.89 2.17 17.85
N PHE A 90 -3.95 2.31 16.52
CA PHE A 90 -2.98 3.15 15.80
C PHE A 90 -3.12 4.63 16.15
N ASP A 91 -1.97 5.26 16.38
CA ASP A 91 -1.85 6.69 16.66
C ASP A 91 -1.87 7.56 15.39
N LEU A 92 -1.40 7.00 14.27
CA LEU A 92 -1.16 7.70 13.00
C LEU A 92 -1.42 6.73 11.84
N LEU A 93 -1.98 7.26 10.77
CA LEU A 93 -2.10 6.59 9.48
C LEU A 93 -1.35 7.40 8.42
N TYR A 94 -0.40 6.75 7.76
CA TYR A 94 0.24 7.28 6.55
C TYR A 94 -0.39 6.57 5.35
N ALA A 95 -1.02 7.33 4.47
CA ALA A 95 -1.67 6.84 3.27
C ALA A 95 -1.02 7.48 2.05
N GLU A 96 -0.68 6.67 1.06
CA GLU A 96 -0.15 7.17 -0.21
C GLU A 96 -1.29 7.65 -1.12
N THR A 97 -1.02 8.56 -2.06
CA THR A 97 -2.04 9.12 -2.97
C THR A 97 -2.78 8.06 -3.79
N PHE A 98 -2.12 6.93 -4.07
CA PHE A 98 -2.70 5.80 -4.80
C PHE A 98 -3.22 4.67 -3.87
N ASP A 99 -3.11 4.83 -2.55
CA ASP A 99 -3.69 3.91 -1.58
C ASP A 99 -5.15 4.27 -1.31
N CYS A 100 -6.03 3.83 -2.21
CA CYS A 100 -7.47 4.04 -2.07
C CYS A 100 -8.10 3.18 -0.95
N CYS A 101 -7.35 2.26 -0.32
CA CYS A 101 -7.87 1.42 0.75
C CYS A 101 -7.72 2.06 2.13
N ALA A 102 -6.67 2.87 2.31
CA ALA A 102 -6.35 3.50 3.58
C ALA A 102 -7.54 4.24 4.25
N PRO A 103 -8.39 5.02 3.55
CA PRO A 103 -9.55 5.64 4.17
C PRO A 103 -10.57 4.62 4.73
N GLY A 104 -10.77 3.50 4.03
CA GLY A 104 -11.66 2.42 4.48
C GLY A 104 -11.12 1.72 5.73
N ILE A 105 -9.81 1.45 5.76
CA ILE A 105 -9.12 0.90 6.93
C ILE A 105 -9.22 1.86 8.12
N ALA A 106 -9.06 3.16 7.89
CA ALA A 106 -9.18 4.20 8.92
C ALA A 106 -10.59 4.28 9.52
N GLN A 107 -11.62 3.98 8.72
CA GLN A 107 -13.00 4.00 9.21
C GLN A 107 -13.34 2.77 10.06
N VAL A 108 -12.74 1.62 9.75
CA VAL A 108 -13.00 0.36 10.48
C VAL A 108 -12.05 0.13 11.65
N SER A 109 -10.89 0.79 11.67
CA SER A 109 -9.94 0.81 12.79
C SER A 109 -10.14 2.09 13.61
N PRO A 110 -10.19 2.04 14.95
CA PRO A 110 -10.24 3.24 15.78
C PRO A 110 -8.88 3.95 15.74
N VAL A 111 -8.63 4.73 14.69
CA VAL A 111 -7.57 5.74 14.67
C VAL A 111 -8.08 6.92 15.50
N ARG A 112 -7.33 7.34 16.52
CA ARG A 112 -7.75 8.46 17.40
C ARG A 112 -8.06 9.71 16.57
N ASP A 113 -9.30 10.18 16.70
CA ASP A 113 -10.03 11.22 15.94
C ASP A 113 -9.23 12.54 15.75
N ASP A 114 -8.29 12.80 16.64
CA ASP A 114 -7.54 14.06 16.73
C ASP A 114 -6.32 14.15 15.78
N ARG A 115 -5.98 13.08 15.03
CA ARG A 115 -4.83 13.06 14.11
C ARG A 115 -5.21 12.70 12.68
N LYS A 116 -5.48 13.77 11.91
CA LYS A 116 -5.85 13.80 10.48
C LYS A 116 -5.10 12.77 9.62
N CYS A 117 -5.84 12.05 8.77
CA CYS A 117 -5.29 11.40 7.57
C CYS A 117 -4.55 12.45 6.74
N SER A 118 -3.22 12.34 6.68
CA SER A 118 -2.40 13.18 5.83
C SER A 118 -2.05 12.40 4.57
N CYS A 119 -2.67 12.74 3.44
CA CYS A 119 -2.23 12.33 2.11
C CYS A 119 -0.97 13.08 1.64
N LEU A 120 -0.31 13.88 2.49
CA LEU A 120 0.85 14.67 2.08
C LEU A 120 2.12 13.82 2.01
N PHE A 121 2.52 13.52 0.77
CA PHE A 121 3.94 13.59 0.43
C PHE A 121 4.46 15.00 0.70
N VAL A 122 5.33 15.14 1.70
CA VAL A 122 6.36 16.17 1.69
C VAL A 122 7.67 15.51 2.10
N SER A 123 8.56 15.32 1.13
CA SER A 123 9.99 15.37 1.41
C SER A 123 10.62 16.32 0.41
N ARG A 124 10.85 17.56 0.88
CA ARG A 124 12.06 18.29 0.52
C ARG A 124 13.17 17.69 1.36
N TYR A 125 14.22 17.19 0.73
CA TYR A 125 15.62 17.61 0.98
C TYR A 125 16.43 17.32 -0.29
#